data_AF-A0A7X7WFV2-F1
#
_entry.id   AF-A0A7X7WFV2-F1
#
_cell.length_a   1.000
_cell.length_b   1.000
_cell.length_c   1.000
_cell.angle_alpha   90.00
_cell.angle_beta   90.00
_cell.angle_gamma   90.00
#
_symmetry.space_group_name_H-M   'P 1'
#
loop_
_entity.id
_entity.type
_entity.pdbx_description
1 polymer ?
#
loop_
_entity_poly.entity_id
_entity_poly.type
_entity_poly.pdbx_seq_one_letter_code
_entity_poly.pdbx_strand_id
1 'polypeptide(L)'
;KGYTGLIVGSEETMLAQGFDYEKLLNFMNGNTNFSKQQISEFFINWYKQFYAQGMSVGPLTMPLDNVASTLSTIEPAALAELPQYLNYFADQVMRNNETEAVKTAIPSVIRFTSIADPAKDKKKLIAPYVDLYDFAKIVGENAQNPNTKQAAEYLMSFIKNKLVISSVGINRDAENNYDYTKVGGVAINMTMKIKQVPPQLASIYETKYEDLTLSKDSMWDEFINWTDAVWSK
;
A
#
# COMPACT_ATOMS: atom_id res chain seq x y z
N LYS A 1 -3.33 -15.16 -6.50
CA LYS A 1 -2.94 -14.87 -7.91
C LYS A 1 -3.64 -15.75 -8.95
N GLY A 2 -3.73 -17.08 -8.80
CA GLY A 2 -4.32 -17.97 -9.83
C GLY A 2 -5.85 -18.10 -9.87
N TYR A 3 -6.60 -17.37 -9.04
CA TYR A 3 -8.05 -17.59 -8.83
C TYR A 3 -8.95 -16.45 -9.34
N THR A 4 -8.38 -15.35 -9.81
CA THR A 4 -9.15 -14.17 -10.25
C THR A 4 -8.44 -13.45 -11.40
N GLY A 5 -9.21 -12.76 -12.23
CA GLY A 5 -8.70 -11.87 -13.28
C GLY A 5 -8.40 -10.45 -12.81
N LEU A 6 -8.90 -10.03 -11.65
CA LEU A 6 -8.69 -8.71 -11.07
C LEU A 6 -8.78 -8.79 -9.54
N ILE A 7 -7.91 -8.05 -8.85
CA ILE A 7 -8.06 -7.80 -7.41
C ILE A 7 -8.41 -6.32 -7.25
N VAL A 8 -9.39 -6.02 -6.41
CA VAL A 8 -9.79 -4.66 -6.06
C VAL A 8 -9.69 -4.56 -4.55
N GLY A 9 -9.01 -3.54 -4.05
CA GLY A 9 -8.79 -3.39 -2.61
C GLY A 9 -8.30 -2.00 -2.24
N SER A 10 -8.22 -1.76 -0.94
CA SER A 10 -7.64 -0.54 -0.37
C SER A 10 -6.42 -0.94 0.44
N GLU A 11 -5.36 -0.14 0.32
CA GLU A 11 -4.21 -0.17 1.21
C GLU A 11 -4.56 0.35 2.62
N GLU A 12 -5.63 1.13 2.72
CA GLU A 12 -6.14 1.74 3.95
C GLU A 12 -7.47 1.07 4.40
N THR A 13 -7.88 1.31 5.64
CA THR A 13 -9.21 0.94 6.10
C THR A 13 -10.29 1.62 5.25
N MET A 14 -11.19 0.84 4.68
CA MET A 14 -12.37 1.36 4.01
C MET A 14 -13.47 1.71 5.02
N LEU A 15 -14.26 2.73 4.72
CA LEU A 15 -15.46 3.05 5.50
C LEU A 15 -16.46 1.88 5.46
N ALA A 16 -17.21 1.70 6.56
CA ALA A 16 -18.13 0.58 6.76
C ALA A 16 -19.23 0.46 5.70
N GLN A 17 -19.54 1.54 4.97
CA GLN A 17 -20.51 1.54 3.88
C GLN A 17 -20.12 0.59 2.73
N GLY A 18 -18.82 0.30 2.57
CA GLY A 18 -18.33 -0.59 1.52
C GLY A 18 -18.65 -0.10 0.11
N PHE A 19 -18.81 -1.03 -0.82
CA PHE A 19 -19.14 -0.75 -2.22
C PHE A 19 -20.65 -0.56 -2.43
N ASP A 20 -21.02 0.31 -3.37
CA ASP A 20 -22.39 0.42 -3.88
C ASP A 20 -22.71 -0.78 -4.79
N TYR A 21 -23.24 -1.84 -4.18
CA TYR A 21 -23.54 -3.09 -4.88
C TYR A 21 -24.64 -2.93 -5.93
N GLU A 22 -25.57 -1.99 -5.77
CA GLU A 22 -26.61 -1.74 -6.78
C GLU A 22 -25.98 -1.19 -8.06
N LYS A 23 -25.11 -0.19 -7.96
CA LYS A 23 -24.37 0.32 -9.12
C LYS A 23 -23.48 -0.74 -9.76
N LEU A 24 -22.81 -1.56 -8.95
CA LEU A 24 -21.98 -2.66 -9.45
C LEU A 24 -22.81 -3.69 -10.23
N LEU A 25 -23.92 -4.16 -9.65
CA LEU A 25 -24.81 -5.12 -10.32
C LEU A 25 -25.41 -4.53 -11.59
N ASN A 26 -25.81 -3.26 -11.59
CA ASN A 26 -26.30 -2.57 -12.79
C ASN A 26 -25.22 -2.48 -13.88
N PHE A 27 -23.97 -2.15 -13.52
CA PHE A 27 -22.84 -2.17 -14.46
C PHE A 27 -22.63 -3.57 -15.06
N MET A 28 -22.59 -4.61 -14.21
CA MET A 28 -22.36 -5.98 -14.66
C MET A 28 -23.49 -6.53 -15.52
N ASN A 29 -24.75 -6.22 -15.18
CA ASN A 29 -25.92 -6.64 -15.94
C ASN A 29 -26.08 -5.85 -17.25
N GLY A 30 -25.67 -4.59 -17.28
CA GLY A 30 -25.73 -3.73 -18.46
C GLY A 30 -24.67 -4.05 -19.51
N ASN A 31 -23.57 -4.70 -19.12
CA ASN A 31 -22.52 -5.15 -20.03
C ASN A 31 -21.86 -6.42 -19.50
N THR A 32 -22.26 -7.60 -19.95
CA THR A 32 -21.67 -8.86 -19.47
C THR A 32 -20.29 -9.17 -20.07
N ASN A 33 -19.83 -8.40 -21.06
CA ASN A 33 -18.54 -8.55 -21.73
C ASN A 33 -17.59 -7.38 -21.43
N PHE A 34 -17.68 -6.76 -20.25
CA PHE A 34 -16.73 -5.71 -19.86
C PHE A 34 -15.29 -6.25 -19.80
N SER A 35 -14.33 -5.40 -20.17
CA SER A 35 -12.91 -5.69 -20.00
C SER A 35 -12.46 -5.44 -18.56
N LYS A 36 -11.28 -5.97 -18.19
CA LYS A 36 -10.62 -5.66 -16.91
C LYS A 36 -10.43 -4.15 -16.70
N GLN A 37 -10.11 -3.43 -17.77
CA GLN A 37 -9.94 -1.99 -17.73
C GLN A 37 -11.27 -1.29 -17.40
N GLN A 38 -12.37 -1.70 -18.03
CA GLN A 38 -13.68 -1.09 -17.80
C GLN A 38 -14.18 -1.29 -16.38
N ILE A 39 -14.06 -2.49 -15.82
CA ILE A 39 -14.45 -2.73 -14.42
C ILE A 39 -13.50 -2.02 -13.44
N SER A 40 -12.21 -1.90 -13.77
CA SER A 40 -11.26 -1.11 -12.99
C SER A 40 -11.66 0.36 -12.95
N GLU A 41 -11.95 0.96 -14.11
CA GLU A 41 -12.43 2.34 -14.23
C GLU A 41 -13.73 2.56 -13.48
N PHE A 42 -14.66 1.60 -13.53
CA PHE A 42 -15.90 1.64 -12.74
C PHE A 42 -15.60 1.82 -11.25
N PHE A 43 -14.75 0.96 -10.66
CA PHE A 43 -14.43 1.03 -9.23
C PHE A 43 -13.74 2.34 -8.86
N ILE A 44 -12.75 2.77 -9.64
CA ILE A 44 -12.00 4.01 -9.35
C ILE A 44 -12.89 5.25 -9.48
N ASN A 45 -13.74 5.32 -10.50
CA ASN A 45 -14.65 6.44 -10.69
C ASN A 45 -15.75 6.47 -9.64
N TRP A 46 -16.32 5.31 -9.31
CA TRP A 46 -17.27 5.20 -8.20
C TRP A 46 -16.65 5.72 -6.90
N TYR A 47 -15.42 5.32 -6.58
CA TYR A 47 -14.75 5.73 -5.34
C TYR A 47 -14.53 7.24 -5.28
N LYS A 48 -14.03 7.84 -6.37
CA LYS A 48 -13.89 9.30 -6.48
C LYS A 48 -15.21 10.02 -6.29
N GLN A 49 -16.29 9.54 -6.92
CA GLN A 49 -17.62 10.13 -6.80
C GLN A 49 -18.17 10.00 -5.38
N PHE A 50 -17.99 8.86 -4.73
CA PHE A 50 -18.44 8.63 -3.35
C PHE A 50 -17.81 9.65 -2.38
N TYR A 51 -16.49 9.83 -2.43
CA TYR A 51 -15.81 10.82 -1.57
C TYR A 51 -16.16 12.26 -1.94
N ALA A 52 -16.39 12.57 -3.23
CA ALA A 52 -16.79 13.90 -3.67
C ALA A 52 -18.24 14.26 -3.27
N GLN A 53 -19.16 13.29 -3.25
CA GLN A 53 -20.57 13.50 -2.90
C GLN A 53 -20.80 13.46 -1.39
N GLY A 54 -19.89 12.84 -0.64
CA GLY A 54 -20.06 12.57 0.78
C GLY A 54 -20.92 11.33 1.04
N MET A 55 -21.11 11.04 2.32
CA MET A 55 -21.87 9.86 2.77
C MET A 55 -23.24 10.27 3.30
N SER A 56 -24.31 9.68 2.77
CA SER A 56 -25.66 9.88 3.30
C SER A 56 -25.85 9.13 4.63
N VAL A 57 -26.21 9.86 5.67
CA VAL A 57 -26.57 9.35 7.00
C VAL A 57 -27.98 9.86 7.33
N GLY A 58 -29.00 9.11 6.87
CA GLY A 58 -30.39 9.54 6.96
C GLY A 58 -30.65 10.81 6.13
N PRO A 59 -31.22 11.88 6.71
CA PRO A 59 -31.47 13.14 6.00
C PRO A 59 -30.21 14.02 5.85
N LEU A 60 -29.08 13.62 6.43
CA LEU A 60 -27.83 14.38 6.41
C LEU A 60 -26.86 13.79 5.40
N THR A 61 -26.08 14.65 4.75
CA THR A 61 -24.89 14.25 3.98
C THR A 61 -23.66 14.65 4.77
N MET A 62 -22.88 13.66 5.20
CA MET A 62 -21.61 13.87 5.86
C MET A 62 -20.52 14.12 4.81
N PRO A 63 -19.83 15.27 4.82
CA PRO A 63 -18.72 15.50 3.90
C PRO A 63 -17.57 14.53 4.20
N LEU A 64 -16.85 14.13 3.14
CA LEU A 64 -15.70 13.22 3.21
C LEU A 64 -14.42 13.89 2.70
N ASP A 65 -14.40 15.23 2.63
CA ASP A 65 -13.30 16.06 2.10
C ASP A 65 -12.06 16.08 3.00
N ASN A 66 -12.18 15.62 4.25
CA ASN A 66 -11.08 15.45 5.19
C ASN A 66 -10.74 13.98 5.51
N VAL A 67 -11.39 13.03 4.83
CA VAL A 67 -11.15 11.59 5.05
C VAL A 67 -10.14 11.09 4.03
N ALA A 68 -8.93 10.76 4.49
CA ALA A 68 -7.91 10.14 3.65
C ALA A 68 -8.34 8.73 3.25
N SER A 69 -8.15 8.38 1.98
CA SER A 69 -8.52 7.04 1.52
C SER A 69 -7.81 6.61 0.26
N THR A 70 -7.77 5.31 0.01
CA THR A 70 -7.17 4.73 -1.19
C THR A 70 -8.04 3.63 -1.80
N LEU A 71 -7.90 3.43 -3.10
CA LEU A 71 -8.43 2.25 -3.78
C LEU A 71 -7.51 1.91 -4.95
N SER A 72 -7.22 0.64 -5.12
CA SER A 72 -6.42 0.13 -6.24
C SER A 72 -7.04 -1.10 -6.87
N THR A 73 -6.67 -1.31 -8.13
CA THR A 73 -6.98 -2.50 -8.90
C THR A 73 -5.69 -3.11 -9.40
N ILE A 74 -5.52 -4.41 -9.16
CA ILE A 74 -4.26 -5.13 -9.34
C ILE A 74 -4.44 -6.23 -10.39
N GLU A 75 -3.47 -6.32 -11.29
CA GLU A 75 -3.28 -7.43 -12.24
C GLU A 75 -2.73 -8.65 -11.49
N PRO A 76 -3.54 -9.70 -11.25
CA PRO A 76 -3.11 -10.82 -10.42
C PRO A 76 -1.99 -11.63 -11.06
N ALA A 77 -1.90 -11.65 -12.40
CA ALA A 77 -0.84 -12.34 -13.11
C ALA A 77 0.54 -11.71 -12.85
N ALA A 78 0.60 -10.37 -12.78
CA ALA A 78 1.85 -9.64 -12.53
C ALA A 78 2.40 -9.91 -11.11
N LEU A 79 1.57 -10.30 -10.14
CA LEU A 79 2.05 -10.63 -8.78
C LEU A 79 3.07 -11.76 -8.74
N ALA A 80 3.12 -12.63 -9.75
CA ALA A 80 4.16 -13.67 -9.83
C ALA A 80 5.56 -13.10 -10.11
N GLU A 81 5.63 -11.93 -10.75
CA GLU A 81 6.88 -11.23 -11.04
C GLU A 81 7.36 -10.36 -9.86
N LEU A 82 6.47 -9.96 -8.94
CA LEU A 82 6.81 -9.05 -7.84
C LEU A 82 8.06 -9.46 -7.02
N PRO A 83 8.25 -10.73 -6.63
CA PRO A 83 9.42 -11.13 -5.84
C PRO A 83 10.75 -10.76 -6.50
N GLN A 84 10.89 -10.87 -7.83
CA GLN A 84 12.15 -10.55 -8.50
C GLN A 84 12.50 -9.04 -8.39
N TYR A 85 11.49 -8.17 -8.41
CA TYR A 85 11.67 -6.72 -8.30
C TYR A 85 11.98 -6.32 -6.84
N LEU A 86 11.31 -6.96 -5.88
CA LEU A 86 11.63 -6.80 -4.46
C LEU A 86 13.05 -7.26 -4.16
N ASN A 87 13.46 -8.41 -4.67
CA ASN A 87 14.80 -8.96 -4.46
C ASN A 87 15.88 -8.05 -5.04
N TYR A 88 15.68 -7.57 -6.27
CA TYR A 88 16.64 -6.65 -6.89
C TYR A 88 16.76 -5.34 -6.12
N PHE A 89 15.64 -4.75 -5.70
CA PHE A 89 15.64 -3.54 -4.89
C PHE A 89 16.32 -3.76 -3.53
N ALA A 90 15.92 -4.81 -2.80
CA ALA A 90 16.48 -5.15 -1.49
C ALA A 90 17.99 -5.43 -1.55
N ASP A 91 18.44 -6.24 -2.52
CA ASP A 91 19.86 -6.55 -2.73
C ASP A 91 20.67 -5.28 -2.97
N GLN A 92 20.23 -4.39 -3.87
CA GLN A 92 20.96 -3.16 -4.16
C GLN A 92 21.03 -2.22 -2.95
N VAL A 93 19.93 -2.07 -2.21
CA VAL A 93 19.91 -1.23 -0.99
C VAL A 93 20.86 -1.77 0.08
N MET A 94 20.77 -3.08 0.37
CA MET A 94 21.59 -3.71 1.42
C MET A 94 23.07 -3.76 1.04
N ARG A 95 23.39 -4.21 -0.18
CA ARG A 95 24.76 -4.39 -0.67
C ARG A 95 25.51 -3.07 -0.77
N ASN A 96 24.82 -1.98 -1.11
CA ASN A 96 25.40 -0.65 -1.19
C ASN A 96 25.37 0.10 0.15
N ASN A 97 24.86 -0.53 1.21
CA ASN A 97 24.78 0.02 2.57
C ASN A 97 24.08 1.40 2.61
N GLU A 98 22.92 1.50 1.98
CA GLU A 98 22.15 2.74 1.81
C GLU A 98 21.36 3.12 3.09
N THR A 99 22.05 3.10 4.23
CA THR A 99 21.44 3.25 5.55
C THR A 99 20.76 4.60 5.75
N GLU A 100 21.36 5.68 5.25
CA GLU A 100 20.81 7.03 5.40
C GLU A 100 19.55 7.22 4.53
N ALA A 101 19.52 6.63 3.33
CA ALA A 101 18.33 6.63 2.49
C ALA A 101 17.16 5.90 3.17
N VAL A 102 17.44 4.74 3.77
CA VAL A 102 16.45 3.95 4.52
C VAL A 102 16.00 4.67 5.80
N LYS A 103 16.93 5.27 6.56
CA LYS A 103 16.60 6.09 7.75
C LYS A 103 15.72 7.28 7.40
N THR A 104 15.86 7.80 6.19
CA THR A 104 15.00 8.87 5.66
C THR A 104 13.63 8.32 5.25
N ALA A 105 13.58 7.16 4.61
CA ALA A 105 12.36 6.55 4.10
C ALA A 105 11.43 6.05 5.21
N ILE A 106 11.92 5.32 6.21
CA ILE A 106 11.12 4.71 7.29
C ILE A 106 10.13 5.68 7.97
N PRO A 107 10.54 6.90 8.39
CA PRO A 107 9.63 7.85 9.02
C PRO A 107 8.83 8.72 8.05
N SER A 108 9.21 8.75 6.77
CA SER A 108 8.64 9.66 5.75
C SER A 108 7.63 8.98 4.84
N VAL A 109 7.74 7.66 4.66
CA VAL A 109 6.84 6.87 3.83
C VAL A 109 5.40 6.96 4.33
N ILE A 110 4.45 7.03 3.41
CA ILE A 110 3.02 6.91 3.73
C ILE A 110 2.77 5.57 4.41
N ARG A 111 2.19 5.62 5.61
CA ARG A 111 1.79 4.45 6.39
C ARG A 111 0.28 4.40 6.53
N PHE A 112 -0.25 3.19 6.43
CA PHE A 112 -1.69 2.93 6.55
C PHE A 112 -2.08 2.63 7.99
N THR A 113 -3.37 2.50 8.29
CA THR A 113 -3.88 2.47 9.67
C THR A 113 -3.13 1.48 10.57
N SER A 114 -2.84 2.00 11.76
CA SER A 114 -2.19 1.30 12.85
C SER A 114 -3.24 0.57 13.70
N ILE A 115 -2.90 -0.62 14.20
CA ILE A 115 -3.68 -1.34 15.23
C ILE A 115 -3.59 -0.68 16.62
N ALA A 116 -2.88 0.43 16.73
CA ALA A 116 -2.69 1.15 17.98
C ALA A 116 -3.56 2.39 18.09
N ASP A 117 -3.78 2.80 19.33
CA ASP A 117 -4.46 4.04 19.69
C ASP A 117 -3.86 5.24 18.91
N PRO A 118 -4.62 5.88 18.00
CA PRO A 118 -4.15 7.01 17.20
C PRO A 118 -3.57 8.14 18.05
N ALA A 119 -4.05 8.32 19.28
CA ALA A 119 -3.51 9.31 20.21
C ALA A 119 -2.04 9.03 20.58
N LYS A 120 -1.61 7.77 20.51
CA LYS A 120 -0.27 7.29 20.88
C LYS A 120 0.65 7.06 19.68
N ASP A 121 0.11 7.00 18.47
CA ASP A 121 0.88 6.83 17.23
C ASP A 121 0.43 7.77 16.11
N LYS A 122 0.42 9.08 16.40
CA LYS A 122 0.01 10.11 15.44
C LYS A 122 0.75 10.04 14.10
N LYS A 123 2.01 9.59 14.09
CA LYS A 123 2.83 9.43 12.88
C LYS A 123 2.74 8.04 12.25
N LYS A 124 1.84 7.17 12.74
CA LYS A 124 1.64 5.79 12.27
C LYS A 124 2.92 4.94 12.24
N LEU A 125 3.95 5.26 13.05
CA LEU A 125 5.25 4.57 13.02
C LEU A 125 5.21 3.16 13.62
N ILE A 126 4.09 2.76 14.22
CA ILE A 126 3.87 1.40 14.71
C ILE A 126 2.93 0.60 13.80
N ALA A 127 2.43 1.23 12.72
CA ALA A 127 1.74 0.52 11.66
C ALA A 127 2.74 -0.35 10.86
N PRO A 128 2.41 -1.62 10.61
CA PRO A 128 3.28 -2.55 9.88
C PRO A 128 3.26 -2.30 8.37
N TYR A 129 2.22 -1.67 7.83
CA TYR A 129 2.02 -1.53 6.39
C TYR A 129 2.33 -0.13 5.89
N VAL A 130 3.14 -0.06 4.83
CA VAL A 130 3.54 1.18 4.17
C VAL A 130 3.27 1.09 2.67
N ASP A 131 3.19 2.24 2.00
CA ASP A 131 3.09 2.28 0.55
C ASP A 131 4.42 1.86 -0.10
N LEU A 132 4.40 0.77 -0.88
CA LEU A 132 5.61 0.20 -1.49
C LEU A 132 6.24 1.15 -2.52
N TYR A 133 5.41 1.87 -3.28
CA TYR A 133 5.89 2.79 -4.32
C TYR A 133 6.55 4.02 -3.71
N ASP A 134 5.90 4.63 -2.72
CA ASP A 134 6.42 5.79 -1.99
C ASP A 134 7.69 5.43 -1.22
N PHE A 135 7.76 4.24 -0.60
CA PHE A 135 8.98 3.75 0.04
C PHE A 135 10.14 3.67 -0.95
N ALA A 136 9.94 2.96 -2.08
CA ALA A 136 10.96 2.81 -3.10
C ALA A 136 11.41 4.17 -3.65
N LYS A 137 10.46 5.08 -3.88
CA LYS A 137 10.72 6.44 -4.33
C LYS A 137 11.63 7.20 -3.35
N ILE A 138 11.28 7.25 -2.07
CA ILE A 138 12.07 8.00 -1.07
C ILE A 138 13.46 7.39 -0.94
N VAL A 139 13.59 6.06 -0.94
CA VAL A 139 14.91 5.40 -0.94
C VAL A 139 15.71 5.79 -2.18
N GLY A 140 15.12 5.71 -3.39
CA GLY A 140 15.79 6.07 -4.63
C GLY A 140 16.23 7.54 -4.69
N GLU A 141 15.40 8.47 -4.22
CA GLU A 141 15.72 9.90 -4.17
C GLU A 141 16.90 10.22 -3.23
N ASN A 142 17.06 9.44 -2.17
CA ASN A 142 18.09 9.66 -1.14
C ASN A 142 19.31 8.72 -1.25
N ALA A 143 19.25 7.72 -2.12
CA ALA A 143 20.33 6.77 -2.34
C ALA A 143 21.59 7.47 -2.91
N GLN A 144 22.76 7.00 -2.49
CA GLN A 144 24.03 7.50 -3.00
C GLN A 144 24.49 6.71 -4.23
N ASN A 145 24.22 5.41 -4.26
CA ASN A 145 24.64 4.53 -5.35
C ASN A 145 23.65 4.59 -6.53
N PRO A 146 24.14 4.79 -7.77
CA PRO A 146 23.27 4.84 -8.96
C PRO A 146 22.51 3.53 -9.20
N ASN A 147 23.05 2.37 -8.85
CA ASN A 147 22.37 1.09 -9.01
C ASN A 147 21.16 0.97 -8.06
N THR A 148 21.26 1.52 -6.85
CA THR A 148 20.12 1.60 -5.92
C THR A 148 19.00 2.47 -6.50
N LYS A 149 19.36 3.63 -7.09
CA LYS A 149 18.38 4.52 -7.75
C LYS A 149 17.65 3.79 -8.89
N GLN A 150 18.42 3.13 -9.74
CA GLN A 150 17.87 2.34 -10.85
C GLN A 150 16.98 1.20 -10.35
N ALA A 151 17.36 0.53 -9.26
CA ALA A 151 16.54 -0.54 -8.68
C ALA A 151 15.20 -0.02 -8.11
N ALA A 152 15.22 1.14 -7.46
CA ALA A 152 14.00 1.84 -7.03
C ALA A 152 13.09 2.18 -8.23
N GLU A 153 13.65 2.78 -9.28
CA GLU A 153 12.93 3.11 -10.51
C GLU A 153 12.33 1.87 -11.19
N TYR A 154 13.05 0.75 -11.20
CA TYR A 154 12.57 -0.51 -11.77
C TYR A 154 11.37 -1.07 -10.99
N LEU A 155 11.46 -1.07 -9.65
CA LEU A 155 10.34 -1.50 -8.81
C LEU A 155 9.13 -0.57 -8.99
N MET A 156 9.34 0.75 -8.95
CA MET A 156 8.28 1.74 -9.17
C MET A 156 7.61 1.58 -10.55
N SER A 157 8.41 1.38 -11.59
CA SER A 157 7.92 1.18 -12.96
C SER A 157 7.13 -0.12 -13.10
N PHE A 158 7.58 -1.20 -12.47
CA PHE A 158 6.82 -2.44 -12.42
C PHE A 158 5.46 -2.24 -11.74
N ILE A 159 5.44 -1.55 -10.61
CA ILE A 159 4.20 -1.26 -9.88
C ILE A 159 3.22 -0.50 -10.78
N LYS A 160 3.63 0.60 -11.41
CA LYS A 160 2.73 1.48 -12.17
C LYS A 160 2.37 0.96 -13.56
N ASN A 161 3.25 0.20 -14.21
CA ASN A 161 3.06 -0.18 -15.61
C ASN A 161 2.60 -1.63 -15.80
N LYS A 162 2.72 -2.49 -14.77
CA LYS A 162 2.36 -3.90 -14.87
C LYS A 162 1.44 -4.37 -13.75
N LEU A 163 1.77 -4.04 -12.50
CA LEU A 163 1.06 -4.60 -11.36
C LEU A 163 -0.27 -3.89 -11.07
N VAL A 164 -0.25 -2.57 -10.97
CA VAL A 164 -1.41 -1.74 -10.68
C VAL A 164 -2.05 -1.32 -11.99
N ILE A 165 -3.29 -1.75 -12.24
CA ILE A 165 -4.05 -1.33 -13.42
C ILE A 165 -4.52 0.10 -13.22
N SER A 166 -5.06 0.41 -12.04
CA SER A 166 -5.41 1.77 -11.66
C SER A 166 -5.39 1.92 -10.15
N SER A 167 -5.14 3.15 -9.68
CA SER A 167 -5.20 3.50 -8.27
C SER A 167 -5.70 4.92 -8.11
N VAL A 168 -6.33 5.18 -6.97
CA VAL A 168 -6.66 6.53 -6.52
C VAL A 168 -6.34 6.66 -5.05
N GLY A 169 -5.69 7.75 -4.69
CA GLY A 169 -5.61 8.22 -3.32
C GLY A 169 -6.33 9.56 -3.20
N ILE A 170 -7.03 9.75 -2.08
CA ILE A 170 -7.94 10.87 -1.84
C ILE A 170 -7.53 11.56 -0.55
N ASN A 171 -7.52 12.90 -0.59
CA ASN A 171 -7.24 13.79 0.54
C ASN A 171 -5.86 13.59 1.21
N ARG A 172 -5.68 14.28 2.33
CA ARG A 172 -4.57 14.06 3.27
C ARG A 172 -5.10 13.50 4.57
N ASP A 173 -4.29 12.70 5.23
CA ASP A 173 -4.58 12.29 6.60
C ASP A 173 -4.53 13.52 7.51
N ALA A 174 -5.62 13.76 8.25
CA ALA A 174 -5.78 14.95 9.05
C ALA A 174 -4.83 14.99 10.27
N GLU A 175 -4.30 13.85 10.72
CA GLU A 175 -3.47 13.76 11.92
C GLU A 175 -1.97 13.88 11.62
N ASN A 176 -1.50 13.29 10.52
CA ASN A 176 -0.08 13.30 10.13
C ASN A 176 0.22 14.02 8.82
N ASN A 177 -0.79 14.51 8.10
CA ASN A 177 -0.65 15.21 6.83
C ASN A 177 0.01 14.35 5.72
N TYR A 178 -0.03 13.02 5.82
CA TYR A 178 0.32 12.15 4.71
C TYR A 178 -0.57 12.44 3.52
N ASP A 179 0.05 12.62 2.36
CA ASP A 179 -0.62 12.99 1.13
C ASP A 179 -0.99 11.73 0.35
N TYR A 180 -2.20 11.22 0.59
CA TYR A 180 -2.62 9.94 0.03
C TYR A 180 -2.73 10.00 -1.49
N THR A 181 -2.81 11.18 -2.09
CA THR A 181 -2.78 11.35 -3.56
C THR A 181 -1.49 10.81 -4.20
N LYS A 182 -0.45 10.52 -3.41
CA LYS A 182 0.85 10.02 -3.87
C LYS A 182 1.00 8.49 -3.80
N VAL A 183 0.01 7.76 -3.30
CA VAL A 183 0.10 6.29 -3.11
C VAL A 183 0.30 5.51 -4.41
N GLY A 184 0.94 4.36 -4.25
CA GLY A 184 1.34 3.42 -5.27
C GLY A 184 0.23 2.52 -5.78
N GLY A 185 -0.68 2.09 -4.90
CA GLY A 185 -1.66 1.05 -5.17
C GLY A 185 -1.42 -0.23 -4.35
N VAL A 186 -0.29 -0.37 -3.65
CA VAL A 186 0.13 -1.61 -2.99
C VAL A 186 0.80 -1.31 -1.65
N ALA A 187 0.21 -1.85 -0.58
CA ALA A 187 0.82 -1.88 0.74
C ALA A 187 1.80 -3.05 0.88
N ILE A 188 2.86 -2.86 1.67
CA ILE A 188 3.81 -3.91 2.04
C ILE A 188 4.15 -3.85 3.52
N ASN A 189 4.46 -5.00 4.12
CA ASN A 189 4.98 -5.06 5.50
C ASN A 189 6.34 -4.36 5.58
N MET A 190 6.62 -3.64 6.66
CA MET A 190 7.84 -2.85 6.82
C MET A 190 8.22 -2.66 8.30
N THR A 191 9.48 -2.27 8.53
CA THR A 191 10.02 -1.86 9.84
C THR A 191 9.07 -0.95 10.62
N MET A 192 8.81 -1.34 11.87
CA MET A 192 8.02 -0.61 12.86
C MET A 192 8.92 -0.03 13.96
N LYS A 193 8.46 1.03 14.64
CA LYS A 193 9.20 1.65 15.77
C LYS A 193 9.11 0.86 17.09
N ILE A 194 8.31 -0.20 17.17
CA ILE A 194 8.13 -0.96 18.41
C ILE A 194 9.24 -2.01 18.60
N LYS A 195 9.80 -2.09 19.81
CA LYS A 195 10.86 -3.05 20.17
C LYS A 195 10.36 -4.49 20.27
N GLN A 196 9.10 -4.67 20.63
CA GLN A 196 8.42 -5.96 20.70
C GLN A 196 6.96 -5.78 20.28
N VAL A 197 6.51 -6.60 19.34
CA VAL A 197 5.08 -6.75 19.05
C VAL A 197 4.44 -7.42 20.27
N PRO A 198 3.47 -6.78 20.94
CA PRO A 198 2.73 -7.43 22.02
C PRO A 198 2.21 -8.80 21.56
N PRO A 199 2.33 -9.87 22.36
CA PRO A 199 1.84 -11.21 21.98
C PRO A 199 0.37 -11.21 21.57
N GLN A 200 -0.43 -10.30 22.14
CA GLN A 200 -1.84 -10.11 21.79
C GLN A 200 -2.06 -9.62 20.36
N LEU A 201 -1.11 -8.87 19.77
CA LEU A 201 -1.15 -8.48 18.37
C LEU A 201 -0.74 -9.64 17.46
N ALA A 202 0.19 -10.49 17.90
CA ALA A 202 0.57 -11.70 17.16
C ALA A 202 -0.62 -12.68 17.00
N SER A 203 -1.55 -12.73 17.96
CA SER A 203 -2.78 -13.53 17.86
C SER A 203 -3.87 -12.93 16.97
N ILE A 204 -3.75 -11.66 16.53
CA ILE A 204 -4.71 -11.04 15.60
C ILE A 204 -4.40 -11.46 14.16
N TYR A 205 -3.13 -11.73 13.84
CA TYR A 205 -2.75 -12.17 12.51
C TYR A 205 -3.09 -13.66 12.33
N GLU A 206 -4.03 -13.95 11.43
CA GLU A 206 -4.43 -15.33 11.09
C GLU A 206 -3.28 -16.12 10.43
N THR A 207 -2.28 -15.43 9.88
CA THR A 207 -1.11 -16.04 9.23
C THR A 207 0.14 -15.29 9.64
N LYS A 208 1.18 -16.01 10.04
CA LYS A 208 2.49 -15.40 10.31
C LYS A 208 3.09 -14.89 9.02
N TYR A 209 3.82 -13.78 9.08
CA TYR A 209 4.44 -13.19 7.90
C TYR A 209 5.39 -14.17 7.18
N GLU A 210 6.22 -14.88 7.95
CA GLU A 210 7.15 -15.93 7.48
C GLU A 210 6.46 -17.10 6.76
N ASP A 211 5.15 -17.28 6.96
CA ASP A 211 4.39 -18.33 6.30
C ASP A 211 3.85 -17.92 4.93
N LEU A 212 3.84 -16.62 4.63
CA LEU A 212 3.34 -16.08 3.37
C LEU A 212 4.25 -16.45 2.20
N THR A 213 3.65 -16.78 1.06
CA THR A 213 4.40 -17.09 -0.17
C THR A 213 5.30 -15.93 -0.61
N LEU A 214 4.88 -14.68 -0.43
CA LEU A 214 5.71 -13.52 -0.79
C LEU A 214 6.98 -13.46 0.06
N SER A 215 6.88 -13.71 1.37
CA SER A 215 8.03 -13.78 2.28
C SER A 215 8.98 -14.91 1.85
N LYS A 216 8.46 -16.10 1.55
CA LYS A 216 9.26 -17.26 1.11
C LYS A 216 9.93 -17.09 -0.25
N ASP A 217 9.26 -16.39 -1.18
CA ASP A 217 9.73 -16.24 -2.56
C ASP A 217 10.60 -14.98 -2.77
N SER A 218 10.71 -14.12 -1.75
CA SER A 218 11.47 -12.86 -1.83
C SER A 218 12.45 -12.66 -0.68
N MET A 219 13.40 -11.76 -0.84
CA MET A 219 14.37 -11.33 0.18
C MET A 219 13.79 -10.28 1.13
N TRP A 220 12.46 -10.12 1.15
CA TRP A 220 11.84 -9.00 1.86
C TRP A 220 11.94 -9.15 3.37
N ASP A 221 11.94 -10.38 3.89
CA ASP A 221 12.13 -10.65 5.32
C ASP A 221 13.55 -10.30 5.76
N GLU A 222 14.55 -10.70 4.98
CA GLU A 222 15.95 -10.32 5.18
C GLU A 222 16.13 -8.80 5.11
N PHE A 223 15.43 -8.17 4.16
CA PHE A 223 15.43 -6.72 4.02
C PHE A 223 14.85 -6.03 5.26
N ILE A 224 13.68 -6.46 5.75
CA ILE A 224 13.06 -5.92 6.98
C ILE A 224 14.00 -6.10 8.18
N ASN A 225 14.59 -7.29 8.34
CA ASN A 225 15.55 -7.55 9.42
C ASN A 225 16.76 -6.61 9.36
N TRP A 226 17.27 -6.34 8.15
CA TRP A 226 18.35 -5.39 7.95
C TRP A 226 17.90 -3.95 8.25
N THR A 227 16.72 -3.53 7.78
CA THR A 227 16.21 -2.18 8.04
C THR A 227 15.89 -1.95 9.53
N ASP A 228 15.45 -2.96 10.26
CA ASP A 228 15.28 -2.92 11.72
C ASP A 228 16.62 -2.67 12.44
N ALA A 229 17.69 -3.33 11.99
CA ALA A 229 19.04 -3.11 12.51
C ALA A 229 19.60 -1.73 12.16
N VAL A 230 19.22 -1.16 11.01
CA VAL A 230 19.57 0.21 10.61
C VAL A 230 18.80 1.25 11.42
N TRP A 231 17.51 1.02 11.66
CA TRP A 231 16.62 1.95 12.36
C TRP A 231 16.85 1.99 13.88
N SER A 232 17.29 0.88 14.46
CA SER A 232 17.58 0.77 15.89
C SER A 232 18.91 1.42 16.33
N LYS A 233 19.74 1.88 15.37
CA LYS A 233 21.03 2.55 15.58
C LYS A 233 20.94 4.07 15.39
#